data_AF-A0AAA9TUL9-F1
#
_entry.id   AF-A0AAA9TUL9-F1
#
_cell.length_a   1.000
_cell.length_b   1.000
_cell.length_c   1.000
_cell.angle_alpha   90.00
_cell.angle_beta   90.00
_cell.angle_gamma   90.00
#
_symmetry.space_group_name_H-M   'P 1'
#
loop_
_entity.id
_entity.type
_entity.pdbx_description
1 polymer ?
#
loop_
_entity_poly.entity_id
_entity_poly.type
_entity_poly.pdbx_seq_one_letter_code
_entity_poly.pdbx_strand_id
1 'polypeptide(L)'
;MNWLVWALLLCSSAMAHVHRDPTLDHHWDLWKKTYGKQYKEKNEEVARRLIWEKNLKTVTLHNLEHSMGMHSYELGMNHLGDMTSEEVISLMSSLRVPSQWPRNVTYKSDPNQKLPDSMDWREKGCVTEVKYQGACGSCWAFSAVGALEAQVKLKTGKLVSLSAQNLVDCSTAKYGNKGCNGGFMTEAFQYIIDNNGIDSEASYPYKAMDGKCQYDVKNRAATCSRYIELPFGSEEALKEAVANKGPVSVGIDASHSSFFLYKTAGACTLVTKDIYGWQEIVEITVGLLIILLTQKSRGLLCFITIQEKR
;
A
#
# COMPACT_ATOMS: atom_id res chain seq x y z
N MET A 1 18.10 -5.40 -71.55
CA MET A 1 16.70 -5.80 -71.32
C MET A 1 16.62 -6.42 -69.93
N ASN A 2 16.16 -5.60 -68.99
CA ASN A 2 15.66 -5.87 -67.63
C ASN A 2 16.25 -7.01 -66.79
N TRP A 3 17.16 -6.60 -65.90
CA TRP A 3 17.43 -7.24 -64.62
C TRP A 3 16.30 -6.88 -63.64
N LEU A 4 15.48 -7.88 -63.34
CA LEU A 4 14.44 -7.96 -62.33
C LEU A 4 14.51 -9.45 -61.97
N VAL A 5 14.67 -9.93 -60.74
CA VAL A 5 13.94 -9.62 -59.51
C VAL A 5 14.70 -10.31 -58.34
N TRP A 6 14.48 -9.80 -57.12
CA TRP A 6 14.64 -10.47 -55.80
C TRP A 6 15.94 -10.26 -55.03
N ALA A 7 16.01 -9.12 -54.33
CA ALA A 7 16.66 -9.04 -53.02
C ALA A 7 15.68 -8.37 -52.04
N LEU A 8 14.67 -9.13 -51.62
CA LEU A 8 13.78 -8.77 -50.53
C LEU A 8 14.12 -9.65 -49.31
N LEU A 9 14.45 -8.97 -48.21
CA LEU A 9 14.11 -9.29 -46.83
C LEU A 9 14.61 -10.62 -46.23
N LEU A 10 15.70 -10.52 -45.46
CA LEU A 10 15.85 -11.24 -44.19
C LEU A 10 16.45 -10.30 -43.13
N CYS A 11 15.68 -9.28 -42.72
CA CYS A 11 15.80 -8.79 -41.35
C CYS A 11 15.07 -9.81 -40.46
N SER A 12 15.76 -10.86 -40.04
CA SER A 12 15.29 -11.70 -38.95
C SER A 12 15.31 -10.85 -37.68
N SER A 13 14.17 -10.27 -37.33
CA SER A 13 13.95 -9.79 -35.97
C SER A 13 14.02 -11.02 -35.06
N ALA A 14 15.17 -11.22 -34.42
CA ALA A 14 15.28 -12.16 -33.31
C ALA A 14 14.38 -11.65 -32.17
N MET A 15 13.11 -12.04 -32.18
CA MET A 15 12.29 -11.98 -30.99
C MET A 15 12.94 -12.94 -30.00
N ALA A 16 13.64 -12.40 -29.01
CA ALA A 16 14.14 -13.19 -27.89
C ALA A 16 12.92 -13.84 -27.23
N HIS A 17 12.67 -15.11 -27.53
CA HIS A 17 11.68 -15.90 -26.82
C HIS A 17 12.16 -15.99 -25.37
N VAL A 18 11.43 -15.34 -24.47
CA VAL A 18 11.66 -15.47 -23.03
C VAL A 18 11.30 -16.90 -22.64
N HIS A 19 12.31 -17.76 -22.58
CA HIS A 19 12.16 -19.13 -22.13
C HIS A 19 12.34 -19.20 -20.62
N ARG A 20 11.49 -19.99 -19.95
CA ARG A 20 11.63 -20.32 -18.52
C ARG A 20 12.98 -21.00 -18.27
N ASP A 21 13.59 -20.72 -17.14
CA ASP A 21 14.83 -21.38 -16.72
C ASP A 21 14.51 -22.71 -16.00
N PRO A 22 14.84 -23.89 -16.59
CA PRO A 22 14.56 -25.18 -15.96
C PRO A 22 15.27 -25.38 -14.62
N THR A 23 16.37 -24.67 -14.36
CA THR A 23 17.11 -24.78 -13.09
C THR A 23 16.32 -24.23 -11.90
N LEU A 24 15.32 -23.38 -12.17
CA LEU A 24 14.45 -22.78 -11.16
C LEU A 24 13.16 -23.58 -10.91
N ASP A 25 12.96 -24.73 -11.55
CA ASP A 25 11.71 -25.51 -11.42
C ASP A 25 11.41 -25.93 -9.99
N HIS A 26 12.42 -26.42 -9.26
CA HIS A 26 12.24 -26.78 -7.86
C HIS A 26 11.92 -25.56 -6.97
N HIS A 27 12.55 -24.41 -7.23
CA HIS A 27 12.33 -23.18 -6.47
C HIS A 27 10.92 -22.62 -6.69
N TRP A 28 10.42 -22.69 -7.93
CA TRP A 28 9.06 -22.31 -8.28
C TRP A 28 8.02 -23.19 -7.57
N ASP A 29 8.22 -24.50 -7.58
CA ASP A 29 7.29 -25.43 -6.91
C ASP A 29 7.27 -25.20 -5.39
N LEU A 30 8.42 -24.95 -4.78
CA LEU A 30 8.50 -24.60 -3.37
C LEU A 30 7.80 -23.27 -3.08
N TRP A 31 8.05 -22.23 -3.89
CA TRP A 31 7.41 -20.92 -3.75
C TRP A 31 5.88 -21.00 -3.88
N LYS A 32 5.37 -21.73 -4.89
CA LYS A 32 3.93 -21.98 -5.04
C LYS A 32 3.35 -22.65 -3.80
N LYS A 33 4.03 -23.67 -3.28
CA LYS A 33 3.60 -24.39 -2.08
C LYS A 33 3.57 -23.48 -0.85
N THR A 34 4.62 -22.68 -0.64
CA THR A 34 4.71 -21.72 0.47
C THR A 34 3.55 -20.72 0.48
N TYR A 35 3.20 -20.16 -0.68
CA TYR A 35 2.13 -19.15 -0.76
C TYR A 35 0.75 -19.72 -1.12
N GLY A 36 0.64 -21.04 -1.28
CA GLY A 36 -0.61 -21.73 -1.65
C GLY A 36 -1.12 -21.34 -3.03
N LYS A 37 -0.23 -21.11 -4.00
CA LYS A 37 -0.56 -20.69 -5.35
C LYS A 37 -1.09 -21.86 -6.17
N GLN A 38 -2.22 -21.65 -6.82
CA GLN A 38 -2.88 -22.63 -7.70
C GLN A 38 -3.31 -21.91 -8.98
N TYR A 39 -3.03 -22.54 -10.11
CA TYR A 39 -3.36 -22.03 -11.44
C TYR A 39 -4.20 -23.08 -12.16
N LYS A 40 -5.33 -22.66 -12.73
CA LYS A 40 -6.29 -23.61 -13.34
C LYS A 40 -5.88 -24.00 -14.74
N GLU A 41 -5.26 -23.07 -15.46
CA GLU A 41 -4.85 -23.24 -16.84
C GLU A 41 -3.33 -23.38 -16.95
N LYS A 42 -2.86 -24.32 -17.77
CA LYS A 42 -1.41 -24.50 -17.99
C LYS A 42 -0.76 -23.25 -18.57
N ASN A 43 -1.48 -22.51 -19.42
CA ASN A 43 -0.99 -21.27 -20.01
C ASN A 43 -0.85 -20.16 -18.96
N GLU A 44 -1.77 -20.10 -17.98
CA GLU A 44 -1.68 -19.20 -16.83
C GLU A 44 -0.43 -19.50 -16.00
N GLU A 45 -0.18 -20.77 -15.67
CA GLU A 45 1.01 -21.15 -14.90
C GLU A 45 2.31 -20.76 -15.59
N VAL A 46 2.41 -20.97 -16.92
CA VAL A 46 3.58 -20.57 -17.69
C VAL A 46 3.78 -19.05 -17.63
N ALA A 47 2.72 -18.26 -17.81
CA ALA A 47 2.81 -16.80 -17.72
C ALA A 47 3.24 -16.34 -16.32
N ARG A 48 2.62 -16.90 -15.27
CA ARG A 48 2.93 -16.61 -13.86
C ARG A 48 4.38 -16.95 -13.51
N ARG A 49 4.88 -18.08 -14.02
CA ARG A 49 6.29 -18.46 -13.88
C ARG A 49 7.23 -17.45 -14.51
N LEU A 50 6.95 -16.96 -15.71
CA LEU A 50 7.80 -15.97 -16.38
C LEU A 50 7.83 -14.62 -15.62
N ILE A 51 6.70 -14.19 -15.06
CA ILE A 51 6.62 -13.00 -14.20
C ILE A 51 7.45 -13.22 -12.92
N TRP A 52 7.32 -14.39 -12.30
CA TRP A 52 8.08 -14.76 -11.12
C TRP A 52 9.60 -14.76 -11.36
N GLU A 53 10.08 -15.31 -12.47
CA GLU A 53 11.52 -15.29 -12.81
C GLU A 53 12.02 -13.86 -13.05
N LYS A 54 11.20 -13.02 -13.71
CA LYS A 54 11.51 -11.60 -13.91
C LYS A 54 11.66 -10.87 -12.57
N ASN A 55 10.70 -11.06 -11.66
CA ASN A 55 10.75 -10.45 -10.32
C ASN A 55 11.89 -11.01 -9.48
N LEU A 56 12.19 -12.30 -9.56
CA LEU A 56 13.33 -12.91 -8.89
C LEU A 56 14.65 -12.29 -9.35
N LYS A 57 14.80 -12.05 -10.67
CA LYS A 57 15.97 -11.35 -11.21
C LYS A 57 16.07 -9.92 -10.68
N THR A 58 14.95 -9.19 -10.61
CA THR A 58 14.90 -7.84 -10.00
C THR A 58 15.35 -7.86 -8.55
N VAL A 59 14.81 -8.77 -7.74
CA VAL A 59 15.20 -8.95 -6.33
C VAL A 59 16.70 -9.24 -6.20
N THR A 60 17.21 -10.15 -7.02
CA THR A 60 18.62 -10.58 -6.97
C THR A 60 19.57 -9.42 -7.30
N LEU A 61 19.30 -8.68 -8.38
CA LEU A 61 20.13 -7.54 -8.78
C LEU A 61 20.07 -6.41 -7.76
N HIS A 62 18.87 -6.07 -7.27
CA HIS A 62 18.71 -5.05 -6.25
C HIS A 62 19.46 -5.39 -4.95
N ASN A 63 19.39 -6.64 -4.50
CA ASN A 63 20.06 -7.04 -3.26
C ASN A 63 21.59 -7.12 -3.44
N LEU A 64 22.09 -7.39 -4.65
CA LEU A 64 23.51 -7.23 -4.97
C LEU A 64 23.92 -5.75 -4.87
N GLU A 65 23.14 -4.83 -5.43
CA GLU A 65 23.35 -3.38 -5.29
C GLU A 65 23.28 -2.91 -3.83
N HIS A 66 22.34 -3.44 -3.05
CA HIS A 66 22.26 -3.21 -1.60
C HIS A 66 23.53 -3.66 -0.88
N SER A 67 24.07 -4.84 -1.20
CA SER A 67 25.32 -5.34 -0.60
C SER A 67 26.54 -4.45 -0.89
N MET A 68 26.45 -3.62 -1.94
CA MET A 68 27.44 -2.61 -2.30
C MET A 68 27.13 -1.22 -1.71
N GLY A 69 26.14 -1.10 -0.82
CA GLY A 69 25.74 0.15 -0.18
C GLY A 69 24.98 1.12 -1.08
N MET A 70 24.45 0.66 -2.22
CA MET A 70 23.72 1.52 -3.16
C MET A 70 22.25 1.77 -2.75
N HIS A 71 21.69 0.87 -1.93
CA HIS A 71 20.31 0.96 -1.43
C HIS A 71 20.29 0.78 0.09
N SER A 72 19.35 1.41 0.77
CA SER A 72 19.15 1.29 2.22
C SER A 72 18.14 0.19 2.61
N TYR A 73 17.72 -0.65 1.67
CA TYR A 73 16.73 -1.69 1.88
C TYR A 73 16.98 -2.92 1.00
N GLU A 74 16.28 -4.00 1.32
CA GLU A 74 16.30 -5.28 0.62
C GLU A 74 14.92 -5.61 0.05
N LEU A 75 14.92 -6.30 -1.09
CA LEU A 75 13.74 -6.92 -1.67
C LEU A 75 13.68 -8.42 -1.33
N GLY A 76 12.49 -9.00 -1.48
CA GLY A 76 12.26 -10.42 -1.29
C GLY A 76 11.09 -10.92 -2.12
N MET A 77 11.17 -12.19 -2.54
CA MET A 77 10.08 -12.86 -3.22
C MET A 77 8.97 -13.19 -2.24
N ASN A 78 7.93 -12.36 -2.20
CA ASN A 78 6.73 -12.55 -1.39
C ASN A 78 5.56 -13.14 -2.22
N HIS A 79 4.34 -13.14 -1.66
CA HIS A 79 3.15 -13.69 -2.32
C HIS A 79 2.71 -12.93 -3.59
N LEU A 80 3.24 -11.74 -3.84
CA LEU A 80 3.03 -10.94 -5.07
C LEU A 80 4.10 -11.22 -6.13
N GLY A 81 5.04 -12.14 -5.87
CA GLY A 81 6.16 -12.43 -6.75
C GLY A 81 5.78 -12.88 -8.16
N ASP A 82 4.58 -13.42 -8.38
CA ASP A 82 4.05 -13.83 -9.69
C ASP A 82 3.12 -12.78 -10.34
N MET A 83 3.11 -11.55 -9.83
CA MET A 83 2.28 -10.46 -10.33
C MET A 83 3.12 -9.35 -10.95
N THR A 84 2.56 -8.67 -11.96
CA THR A 84 3.15 -7.44 -12.50
C THR A 84 2.79 -6.22 -11.64
N SER A 85 3.53 -5.12 -11.78
CA SER A 85 3.18 -3.84 -11.15
C SER A 85 1.74 -3.44 -11.45
N GLU A 86 1.31 -3.58 -12.70
CA GLU A 86 -0.02 -3.20 -13.16
C GLU A 86 -1.10 -4.06 -12.52
N GLU A 87 -0.87 -5.37 -12.38
CA GLU A 87 -1.78 -6.28 -11.68
C GLU A 87 -1.88 -5.92 -10.19
N VAL A 88 -0.74 -5.67 -9.54
CA VAL A 88 -0.71 -5.26 -8.13
C VAL A 88 -1.47 -3.94 -7.94
N ILE A 89 -1.25 -2.95 -8.80
CA ILE A 89 -1.97 -1.67 -8.73
C ILE A 89 -3.47 -1.91 -8.96
N SER A 90 -3.83 -2.63 -10.02
CA SER A 90 -5.23 -2.86 -10.36
C SER A 90 -6.00 -3.62 -9.27
N LEU A 91 -5.34 -4.54 -8.56
CA LEU A 91 -5.98 -5.40 -7.57
C LEU A 91 -5.92 -4.81 -6.15
N MET A 92 -4.89 -4.02 -5.85
CA MET A 92 -4.58 -3.61 -4.48
C MET A 92 -4.48 -2.10 -4.28
N SER A 93 -4.28 -1.30 -5.34
CA SER A 93 -4.13 0.16 -5.25
C SER A 93 -5.26 0.86 -6.00
N SER A 94 -6.31 1.24 -5.28
CA SER A 94 -7.43 1.99 -5.86
C SER A 94 -7.75 3.24 -5.03
N LEU A 95 -6.71 3.97 -4.62
CA LEU A 95 -6.95 5.28 -4.03
C LEU A 95 -7.49 6.23 -5.11
N ARG A 96 -8.70 6.76 -4.90
CA ARG A 96 -9.33 7.73 -5.80
C ARG A 96 -9.14 9.12 -5.22
N VAL A 97 -7.98 9.72 -5.49
CA VAL A 97 -7.68 11.07 -5.01
C VAL A 97 -8.69 12.05 -5.62
N PRO A 98 -9.45 12.80 -4.80
CA PRO A 98 -10.35 13.83 -5.30
C PRO A 98 -9.57 14.82 -6.18
N SER A 99 -10.10 15.13 -7.36
CA SER A 99 -9.51 16.06 -8.33
C SER A 99 -9.63 17.50 -7.82
N GLN A 100 -8.85 17.84 -6.78
CA GLN A 100 -8.66 19.16 -6.17
C GLN A 100 -9.89 20.10 -6.10
N TRP A 101 -10.45 20.35 -4.92
CA TRP A 101 -10.91 21.70 -4.48
C TRP A 101 -11.32 21.70 -2.99
N PRO A 102 -11.16 22.84 -2.30
CA PRO A 102 -10.04 23.03 -1.39
C PRO A 102 -10.04 21.99 -0.25
N ARG A 103 -8.88 21.36 0.01
CA ARG A 103 -8.68 20.65 1.28
C ARG A 103 -8.97 21.62 2.41
N ASN A 104 -9.81 21.23 3.37
CA ASN A 104 -10.10 22.08 4.52
C ASN A 104 -8.96 21.95 5.53
N VAL A 105 -7.78 22.46 5.12
CA VAL A 105 -6.55 22.42 5.90
C VAL A 105 -6.72 23.35 7.08
N THR A 106 -7.20 22.78 8.17
CA THR A 106 -7.40 23.46 9.45
C THR A 106 -6.30 23.13 10.45
N TYR A 107 -5.42 22.19 10.12
CA TYR A 107 -4.26 21.86 10.94
C TYR A 107 -3.25 23.01 10.90
N LYS A 108 -2.88 23.51 12.09
CA LYS A 108 -1.80 24.47 12.27
C LYS A 108 -0.74 23.81 13.14
N SER A 109 0.41 23.54 12.55
CA SER A 109 1.58 23.03 13.27
C SER A 109 2.18 24.13 14.14
N ASP A 110 2.69 23.74 15.31
CA ASP A 110 3.50 24.61 16.17
C ASP A 110 4.98 24.28 15.96
N PRO A 111 5.75 25.11 15.22
CA PRO A 111 7.14 24.84 14.92
C PRO A 111 8.05 24.83 16.16
N ASN A 112 7.57 25.35 17.30
CA ASN A 112 8.35 25.39 18.55
C ASN A 112 8.07 24.20 19.47
N GLN A 113 7.12 23.33 19.10
CA GLN A 113 6.77 22.20 19.94
C GLN A 113 7.89 21.15 19.94
N LYS A 114 8.39 20.80 21.12
CA LYS A 114 9.31 19.67 21.29
C LYS A 114 8.53 18.36 21.11
N LEU A 115 8.89 17.62 20.07
CA LEU A 115 8.36 16.28 19.77
C LEU A 115 9.40 15.23 20.16
N PRO A 116 8.99 13.99 20.48
CA PRO A 116 9.93 12.90 20.67
C PRO A 116 10.66 12.59 19.37
N ASP A 117 11.91 12.14 19.48
CA ASP A 117 12.75 11.78 18.33
C ASP A 117 12.19 10.56 17.58
N SER A 118 11.57 9.63 18.30
CA SER A 118 10.90 8.44 17.76
C SER A 118 9.55 8.20 18.43
N MET A 119 8.63 7.60 17.68
CA MET A 119 7.33 7.18 18.21
C MET A 119 6.80 5.95 17.49
N ASP A 120 6.34 4.99 18.27
CA ASP A 120 5.61 3.83 17.78
C ASP A 120 4.26 3.67 18.51
N TRP A 121 3.16 3.77 17.77
CA TRP A 121 1.81 3.61 18.32
C TRP A 121 1.44 2.15 18.64
N ARG A 122 2.22 1.18 18.15
CA ARG A 122 2.07 -0.24 18.48
C ARG A 122 2.46 -0.51 19.93
N GLU A 123 3.55 0.11 20.40
CA GLU A 123 3.99 0.04 21.80
C GLU A 123 2.94 0.60 22.77
N LYS A 124 2.11 1.54 22.27
CA LYS A 124 0.99 2.13 23.01
C LYS A 124 -0.31 1.33 22.87
N GLY A 125 -0.30 0.22 22.14
CA GLY A 125 -1.48 -0.62 21.92
C GLY A 125 -2.60 0.06 21.13
N CYS A 126 -2.27 1.03 20.26
CA CYS A 126 -3.21 1.78 19.43
C CYS A 126 -3.36 1.25 18.00
N VAL A 127 -2.69 0.15 17.67
CA VAL A 127 -2.66 -0.43 16.32
C VAL A 127 -3.17 -1.86 16.41
N THR A 128 -4.18 -2.20 15.61
CA THR A 128 -4.68 -3.59 15.52
C THR A 128 -3.75 -4.46 14.68
N GLU A 129 -3.96 -5.78 14.71
CA GLU A 129 -3.25 -6.70 13.82
C GLU A 129 -3.37 -6.27 12.36
N VAL A 130 -2.33 -6.53 11.57
CA VAL A 130 -2.35 -6.23 10.14
C VAL A 130 -3.44 -7.06 9.44
N LYS A 131 -4.11 -6.44 8.48
CA LYS A 131 -5.23 -7.03 7.73
C LYS A 131 -4.84 -7.33 6.28
N TYR A 132 -5.60 -8.20 5.61
CA TYR A 132 -5.39 -8.57 4.21
C TYR A 132 -6.56 -8.13 3.33
N GLN A 133 -6.33 -7.15 2.45
CA GLN A 133 -7.37 -6.62 1.57
C GLN A 133 -7.74 -7.56 0.41
N GLY A 134 -6.85 -8.48 0.04
CA GLY A 134 -7.04 -9.38 -1.10
C GLY A 134 -7.11 -8.66 -2.45
N ALA A 135 -7.82 -9.27 -3.40
CA ALA A 135 -8.04 -8.78 -4.76
C ALA A 135 -9.15 -7.72 -4.84
N CYS A 136 -9.15 -6.77 -3.90
CA CYS A 136 -10.12 -5.69 -3.80
C CYS A 136 -9.37 -4.39 -3.50
N GLY A 137 -9.65 -3.35 -4.29
CA GLY A 137 -9.07 -2.02 -4.17
C GLY A 137 -9.59 -1.21 -2.98
N SER A 138 -9.66 -1.82 -1.80
CA SER A 138 -10.20 -1.26 -0.56
C SER A 138 -9.12 -0.67 0.36
N CYS A 139 -7.90 -0.40 -0.13
CA CYS A 139 -6.81 0.19 0.66
C CYS A 139 -7.26 1.46 1.42
N TRP A 140 -8.14 2.26 0.81
CA TRP A 140 -8.75 3.46 1.39
C TRP A 140 -9.62 3.15 2.63
N ALA A 141 -10.38 2.05 2.60
CA ALA A 141 -11.23 1.65 3.72
C ALA A 141 -10.37 1.17 4.90
N PHE A 142 -9.36 0.34 4.65
CA PHE A 142 -8.41 -0.11 5.67
C PHE A 142 -7.62 1.06 6.30
N SER A 143 -7.19 2.01 5.49
CA SER A 143 -6.50 3.22 5.96
C SER A 143 -7.38 4.08 6.86
N ALA A 144 -8.67 4.23 6.51
CA ALA A 144 -9.63 4.98 7.31
C ALA A 144 -9.94 4.27 8.65
N VAL A 145 -10.21 2.97 8.63
CA VAL A 145 -10.49 2.22 9.88
C VAL A 145 -9.28 2.19 10.79
N GLY A 146 -8.06 1.96 10.28
CA GLY A 146 -6.85 1.93 11.11
C GLY A 146 -6.60 3.23 11.88
N ALA A 147 -6.82 4.39 11.25
CA ALA A 147 -6.73 5.68 11.93
C ALA A 147 -7.84 5.85 12.98
N LEU A 148 -9.08 5.42 12.69
CA LEU A 148 -10.20 5.53 13.63
C LEU A 148 -10.08 4.56 14.82
N GLU A 149 -9.60 3.34 14.61
CA GLU A 149 -9.32 2.34 15.65
C GLU A 149 -8.40 2.90 16.73
N ALA A 150 -7.34 3.61 16.31
CA ALA A 150 -6.43 4.27 17.22
C ALA A 150 -7.11 5.38 18.04
N GLN A 151 -8.00 6.18 17.42
CA GLN A 151 -8.77 7.20 18.14
C GLN A 151 -9.76 6.57 19.13
N VAL A 152 -10.38 5.44 18.78
CA VAL A 152 -11.24 4.67 19.70
C VAL A 152 -10.43 4.19 20.90
N LYS A 153 -9.22 3.65 20.69
CA LYS A 153 -8.32 3.24 21.77
C LYS A 153 -7.94 4.41 22.66
N LEU A 154 -7.54 5.54 22.08
CA LEU A 154 -7.16 6.76 22.81
C LEU A 154 -8.31 7.32 23.66
N LYS A 155 -9.55 7.25 23.15
CA LYS A 155 -10.73 7.79 23.83
C LYS A 155 -11.30 6.85 24.89
N THR A 156 -11.30 5.54 24.63
CA THR A 156 -12.04 4.56 25.45
C THR A 156 -11.15 3.61 26.24
N GLY A 157 -9.84 3.57 25.93
CA GLY A 157 -8.91 2.58 26.46
C GLY A 157 -9.04 1.18 25.83
N LYS A 158 -10.02 0.94 24.95
CA LYS A 158 -10.27 -0.36 24.31
C LYS A 158 -9.86 -0.33 22.85
N LEU A 159 -9.04 -1.30 22.43
CA LEU A 159 -8.69 -1.49 21.03
C LEU A 159 -9.74 -2.40 20.41
N VAL A 160 -10.45 -1.92 19.38
CA VAL A 160 -11.54 -2.64 18.72
C VAL A 160 -11.29 -2.57 17.22
N SER A 161 -11.29 -3.71 16.53
CA SER A 161 -11.22 -3.71 15.07
C SER A 161 -12.54 -3.27 14.44
N LEU A 162 -12.47 -2.33 13.51
CA LEU A 162 -13.64 -1.72 12.83
C LEU A 162 -13.79 -2.29 11.42
N SER A 163 -15.04 -2.33 10.93
CA SER A 163 -15.38 -3.01 9.67
C SER A 163 -14.95 -2.20 8.45
N ALA A 164 -13.91 -2.66 7.75
CA ALA A 164 -13.59 -2.13 6.42
C ALA A 164 -14.70 -2.45 5.41
N GLN A 165 -15.41 -3.59 5.57
CA GLN A 165 -16.51 -3.98 4.68
C GLN A 165 -17.69 -3.04 4.76
N ASN A 166 -18.00 -2.52 5.96
CA ASN A 166 -19.02 -1.50 6.15
C ASN A 166 -18.71 -0.28 5.26
N LEU A 167 -17.45 0.16 5.18
CA LEU A 167 -17.07 1.26 4.29
C LEU A 167 -17.20 0.88 2.82
N VAL A 168 -16.69 -0.29 2.43
CA VAL A 168 -16.77 -0.80 1.04
C VAL A 168 -18.21 -0.80 0.53
N ASP A 169 -19.16 -1.29 1.34
CA ASP A 169 -20.55 -1.49 0.93
C ASP A 169 -21.42 -0.23 1.09
N CYS A 170 -21.11 0.64 2.08
CA CYS A 170 -22.00 1.74 2.46
C CYS A 170 -21.48 3.13 2.07
N SER A 171 -20.17 3.37 2.04
CA SER A 171 -19.58 4.67 1.71
C SER A 171 -19.46 4.87 0.19
N THR A 172 -20.50 4.52 -0.58
CA THR A 172 -20.40 4.38 -2.05
C THR A 172 -20.72 5.69 -2.80
N ALA A 173 -21.65 5.67 -3.75
CA ALA A 173 -21.86 6.74 -4.73
C ALA A 173 -22.16 8.11 -4.11
N LYS A 174 -22.84 8.15 -2.95
CA LYS A 174 -23.12 9.40 -2.22
C LYS A 174 -21.85 10.14 -1.78
N TYR A 175 -20.79 9.40 -1.48
CA TYR A 175 -19.51 9.91 -0.98
C TYR A 175 -18.40 9.85 -2.04
N GLY A 176 -18.69 9.31 -3.23
CA GLY A 176 -17.70 9.21 -4.31
C GLY A 176 -16.76 8.01 -4.24
N ASN A 177 -16.84 7.14 -3.22
CA ASN A 177 -16.15 5.85 -3.25
C ASN A 177 -16.93 4.83 -4.08
N LYS A 178 -16.21 3.80 -4.54
CA LYS A 178 -16.68 2.76 -5.45
C LYS A 178 -16.31 1.37 -4.95
N GLY A 179 -16.33 1.17 -3.63
CA GLY A 179 -16.03 -0.11 -3.00
C GLY A 179 -14.65 -0.66 -3.40
N CYS A 180 -14.61 -1.85 -4.00
CA CYS A 180 -13.40 -2.48 -4.51
C CYS A 180 -12.79 -1.77 -5.73
N ASN A 181 -13.52 -0.87 -6.40
CA ASN A 181 -13.00 -0.02 -7.48
C ASN A 181 -12.44 1.31 -6.97
N GLY A 182 -12.21 1.40 -5.66
CA GLY A 182 -11.46 2.47 -5.04
C GLY A 182 -12.26 3.55 -4.35
N GLY A 183 -11.56 4.37 -3.58
CA GLY A 183 -12.13 5.40 -2.73
C GLY A 183 -11.07 6.26 -2.06
N PHE A 184 -11.48 7.09 -1.11
CA PHE A 184 -10.61 8.00 -0.39
C PHE A 184 -11.01 8.10 1.09
N MET A 185 -10.02 8.29 1.95
CA MET A 185 -10.21 8.17 3.40
C MET A 185 -11.12 9.28 3.97
N THR A 186 -11.05 10.51 3.43
CA THR A 186 -11.91 11.62 3.89
C THR A 186 -13.39 11.34 3.63
N GLU A 187 -13.70 10.75 2.47
CA GLU A 187 -15.06 10.35 2.11
C GLU A 187 -15.58 9.23 3.02
N ALA A 188 -14.70 8.30 3.39
CA ALA A 188 -15.00 7.29 4.41
C ALA A 188 -15.29 7.92 5.77
N PHE A 189 -14.47 8.86 6.23
CA PHE A 189 -14.71 9.58 7.49
C PHE A 189 -16.01 10.38 7.44
N GLN A 190 -16.31 11.05 6.33
CA GLN A 190 -17.55 11.80 6.15
C GLN A 190 -18.77 10.86 6.20
N TYR A 191 -18.69 9.67 5.60
CA TYR A 191 -19.72 8.66 5.75
C TYR A 191 -19.94 8.27 7.22
N ILE A 192 -18.87 7.99 7.99
CA ILE A 192 -19.00 7.59 9.40
C ILE A 192 -19.64 8.70 10.24
N ILE A 193 -19.33 9.96 9.95
CA ILE A 193 -19.94 11.14 10.58
C ILE A 193 -21.44 11.18 10.27
N ASP A 194 -21.81 11.17 9.00
CA ASP A 194 -23.21 11.24 8.54
C ASP A 194 -24.05 10.04 9.02
N ASN A 195 -23.45 8.85 8.99
CA ASN A 195 -24.08 7.59 9.42
C ASN A 195 -24.19 7.48 10.94
N ASN A 196 -23.53 8.38 11.67
CA ASN A 196 -23.43 8.37 13.13
C ASN A 196 -22.89 7.03 13.66
N GLY A 197 -21.93 6.43 12.95
CA GLY A 197 -21.33 5.17 13.37
C GLY A 197 -20.69 4.33 12.29
N ILE A 198 -19.93 3.33 12.75
CA ILE A 198 -19.37 2.23 11.98
C ILE A 198 -19.40 0.96 12.84
N ASP A 199 -19.65 -0.18 12.20
CA ASP A 199 -19.71 -1.50 12.86
C ASP A 199 -18.32 -2.05 13.19
N SER A 200 -18.26 -3.02 14.11
CA SER A 200 -17.04 -3.79 14.35
C SER A 200 -16.74 -4.76 13.20
N GLU A 201 -15.47 -5.11 13.02
CA GLU A 201 -15.07 -6.17 12.08
C GLU A 201 -15.75 -7.51 12.43
N ALA A 202 -15.97 -7.80 13.71
CA ALA A 202 -16.60 -9.04 14.15
C ALA A 202 -18.08 -9.15 13.74
N SER A 203 -18.80 -8.03 13.75
CA SER A 203 -20.23 -7.97 13.39
C SER A 203 -20.46 -7.81 11.89
N TYR A 204 -19.50 -7.21 11.17
CA TYR A 204 -19.56 -7.03 9.73
C TYR A 204 -18.20 -7.40 9.09
N PRO A 205 -17.93 -8.70 8.91
CA PRO A 205 -16.62 -9.18 8.46
C PRO A 205 -16.26 -8.81 7.03
N TYR A 206 -14.97 -8.63 6.77
CA TYR A 206 -14.41 -8.36 5.46
C TYR A 206 -14.51 -9.54 4.48
N LYS A 207 -14.99 -9.27 3.27
CA LYS A 207 -15.29 -10.26 2.22
C LYS A 207 -14.49 -10.05 0.93
N ALA A 208 -13.69 -8.98 0.85
CA ALA A 208 -12.91 -8.62 -0.34
C ALA A 208 -13.74 -8.55 -1.64
N MET A 209 -14.98 -8.08 -1.55
CA MET A 209 -15.89 -7.88 -2.68
C MET A 209 -16.90 -6.79 -2.37
N ASP A 210 -17.49 -6.22 -3.40
CA ASP A 210 -18.62 -5.29 -3.26
C ASP A 210 -19.88 -6.04 -2.81
N GLY A 211 -20.50 -5.56 -1.74
CA GLY A 211 -21.74 -6.08 -1.19
C GLY A 211 -22.85 -5.03 -1.13
N LYS A 212 -24.02 -5.46 -0.63
CA LYS A 212 -25.07 -4.52 -0.22
C LYS A 212 -24.73 -4.00 1.17
N CYS A 213 -24.93 -2.70 1.41
CA CYS A 213 -24.76 -2.10 2.73
C CYS A 213 -25.64 -2.81 3.78
N GLN A 214 -25.01 -3.33 4.83
CA GLN A 214 -25.63 -4.05 5.95
C GLN A 214 -25.30 -3.44 7.32
N TYR A 215 -25.02 -2.14 7.37
CA TYR A 215 -24.78 -1.45 8.64
C TYR A 215 -25.96 -1.65 9.62
N ASP A 216 -25.65 -2.04 10.86
CA ASP A 216 -26.64 -2.19 11.93
C ASP A 216 -26.23 -1.36 13.15
N VAL A 217 -27.05 -0.38 13.51
CA VAL A 217 -26.83 0.49 14.69
C VAL A 217 -26.61 -0.30 15.99
N LYS A 218 -27.15 -1.52 16.11
CA LYS A 218 -26.93 -2.40 17.28
C LYS A 218 -25.50 -2.89 17.41
N ASN A 219 -24.78 -2.94 16.29
CA ASN A 219 -23.41 -3.43 16.18
C ASN A 219 -22.37 -2.31 16.08
N ARG A 220 -22.81 -1.05 16.20
CA ARG A 220 -21.97 0.13 16.13
C ARG A 220 -20.85 0.06 17.19
N ALA A 221 -19.62 0.07 16.71
CA ALA A 221 -18.42 -0.03 17.53
C ALA A 221 -17.72 1.32 17.75
N ALA A 222 -17.88 2.26 16.81
CA ALA A 222 -17.27 3.58 16.90
C ALA A 222 -18.12 4.66 16.24
N THR A 223 -17.81 5.92 16.56
CA THR A 223 -18.34 7.10 15.87
C THR A 223 -17.18 8.03 15.50
N CYS A 224 -17.40 8.86 14.49
CA CYS A 224 -16.49 9.93 14.09
C CYS A 224 -17.25 11.26 14.19
N SER A 225 -16.64 12.28 14.79
CA SER A 225 -17.25 13.62 14.87
C SER A 225 -16.71 14.58 13.82
N ARG A 226 -15.45 14.42 13.41
CA ARG A 226 -14.76 15.22 12.39
C ARG A 226 -13.48 14.53 11.95
N TYR A 227 -12.96 14.92 10.79
CA TYR A 227 -11.58 14.67 10.37
C TYR A 227 -10.85 16.00 10.13
N ILE A 228 -9.52 15.95 10.07
CA ILE A 228 -8.66 17.09 9.72
C ILE A 228 -7.72 16.65 8.61
N GLU A 229 -7.55 17.49 7.60
CA GLU A 229 -6.53 17.30 6.57
C GLU A 229 -5.28 18.12 6.89
N LEU A 230 -4.11 17.51 6.69
CA LEU A 230 -2.82 18.17 6.87
C LEU A 230 -2.42 18.97 5.62
N PRO A 231 -1.55 19.99 5.78
CA PRO A 231 -0.92 20.67 4.66
C PRO A 231 -0.19 19.67 3.76
N PHE A 232 -0.31 19.85 2.45
CA PHE A 232 0.33 18.96 1.48
C PHE A 232 1.84 19.05 1.53
N GLY A 233 2.50 17.90 1.60
CA GLY A 233 3.95 17.82 1.54
C GLY A 233 4.67 18.40 2.75
N SER A 234 3.98 18.71 3.86
CA SER A 234 4.64 19.07 5.12
C SER A 234 4.81 17.84 6.00
N GLU A 235 6.05 17.34 6.03
CA GLU A 235 6.45 16.22 6.89
C GLU A 235 6.49 16.64 8.36
N GLU A 236 6.72 17.92 8.64
CA GLU A 236 6.70 18.50 9.98
C GLU A 236 5.29 18.46 10.58
N ALA A 237 4.28 18.90 9.83
CA ALA A 237 2.89 18.82 10.25
C ALA A 237 2.43 17.36 10.43
N LEU A 238 2.92 16.45 9.58
CA LEU A 238 2.65 15.01 9.71
C LEU A 238 3.32 14.43 10.96
N LYS A 239 4.60 14.72 11.20
CA LYS A 239 5.33 14.29 12.40
C LYS A 239 4.63 14.77 13.66
N GLU A 240 4.21 16.03 13.69
CA GLU A 240 3.48 16.61 14.81
C GLU A 240 2.10 15.95 15.01
N ALA A 241 1.35 15.72 13.93
CA ALA A 241 0.06 15.05 14.01
C ALA A 241 0.20 13.61 14.51
N VAL A 242 1.19 12.87 14.03
CA VAL A 242 1.48 11.50 14.51
C VAL A 242 1.85 11.53 15.99
N ALA A 243 2.70 12.47 16.40
CA ALA A 243 3.14 12.56 17.78
C ALA A 243 2.00 12.90 18.76
N ASN A 244 1.13 13.84 18.38
CA ASN A 244 0.17 14.46 19.29
C ASN A 244 -1.26 13.96 19.14
N LYS A 245 -1.64 13.43 17.97
CA LYS A 245 -3.03 13.04 17.65
C LYS A 245 -3.20 11.53 17.51
N GLY A 246 -2.21 10.82 16.98
CA GLY A 246 -2.32 9.39 16.73
C GLY A 246 -1.92 9.00 15.30
N PRO A 247 -2.06 7.72 14.93
CA PRO A 247 -1.91 7.25 13.56
C PRO A 247 -2.72 8.08 12.56
N VAL A 248 -2.10 8.41 11.43
CA VAL A 248 -2.66 9.28 10.38
C VAL A 248 -2.83 8.49 9.08
N SER A 249 -4.00 8.58 8.46
CA SER A 249 -4.22 8.02 7.12
C SER A 249 -3.46 8.83 6.07
N VAL A 250 -2.67 8.14 5.24
CA VAL A 250 -1.81 8.73 4.20
C VAL A 250 -1.91 7.93 2.89
N GLY A 251 -1.55 8.56 1.78
CA GLY A 251 -1.35 7.91 0.49
C GLY A 251 0.10 8.08 0.04
N ILE A 252 0.72 7.02 -0.44
CA ILE A 252 2.09 6.99 -1.01
C ILE A 252 2.04 6.55 -2.47
N ASP A 253 3.15 6.33 -3.15
CA ASP A 253 3.18 5.64 -4.45
C ASP A 253 3.72 4.21 -4.27
N ALA A 254 2.87 3.21 -4.46
CA ALA A 254 3.24 1.79 -4.40
C ALA A 254 3.27 1.09 -5.76
N SER A 255 3.30 1.85 -6.86
CA SER A 255 3.31 1.29 -8.23
C SER A 255 4.62 0.59 -8.59
N HIS A 256 5.69 0.89 -7.87
CA HIS A 256 7.02 0.36 -8.15
C HIS A 256 7.21 -1.06 -7.62
N SER A 257 7.96 -1.88 -8.37
CA SER A 257 8.33 -3.24 -7.95
C SER A 257 9.20 -3.30 -6.72
N SER A 258 10.02 -2.26 -6.49
CA SER A 258 10.73 -2.10 -5.23
C SER A 258 9.78 -1.98 -4.03
N PHE A 259 8.59 -1.42 -4.22
CA PHE A 259 7.61 -1.31 -3.16
C PHE A 259 6.96 -2.67 -2.91
N PHE A 260 6.31 -3.28 -3.91
CA PHE A 260 5.54 -4.51 -3.68
C PHE A 260 6.40 -5.76 -3.42
N LEU A 261 7.71 -5.70 -3.66
CA LEU A 261 8.69 -6.73 -3.29
C LEU A 261 9.55 -6.36 -2.07
N TYR A 262 9.26 -5.24 -1.39
CA TYR A 262 9.99 -4.85 -0.18
C TYR A 262 9.98 -5.97 0.87
N LYS A 263 11.13 -6.23 1.49
CA LYS A 263 11.28 -7.26 2.54
C LYS A 263 11.67 -6.65 3.88
N THR A 264 12.81 -5.97 3.91
CA THR A 264 13.34 -5.37 5.14
C THR A 264 14.21 -4.19 4.77
N ALA A 265 14.31 -3.22 5.68
CA ALA A 265 15.35 -2.22 5.65
C ALA A 265 16.36 -2.56 6.75
N GLY A 266 17.65 -2.58 6.43
CA GLY A 266 18.64 -2.25 7.44
C GLY A 266 18.52 -0.75 7.66
N ALA A 267 17.86 -0.31 8.74
CA ALA A 267 17.60 1.10 9.09
C ALA A 267 17.39 2.02 7.86
N CYS A 268 16.13 2.21 7.44
CA CYS A 268 15.79 3.09 6.32
C CYS A 268 16.44 4.47 6.51
N THR A 269 17.56 4.71 5.83
CA THR A 269 18.15 6.03 5.71
C THR A 269 17.66 6.56 4.38
N LEU A 270 16.77 7.54 4.45
CA LEU A 270 16.33 8.31 3.30
C LEU A 270 17.41 9.34 3.05
N VAL A 271 18.38 9.02 2.19
CA VAL A 271 19.34 10.02 1.73
C VAL A 271 18.62 10.86 0.66
N THR A 272 17.98 11.95 1.08
CA THR A 272 17.61 13.03 0.15
C THR A 272 18.91 13.70 -0.28
N LYS A 273 19.39 13.37 -1.48
CA LYS A 273 20.56 14.05 -2.06
C LYS A 273 20.11 15.40 -2.64
N ASP A 274 20.03 16.42 -1.80
CA ASP A 274 20.02 17.81 -2.26
C ASP A 274 21.46 18.35 -2.31
N ILE A 275 21.78 19.05 -3.40
CA ILE A 275 23.12 19.49 -3.84
C ILE A 275 23.76 20.56 -2.92
N TYR A 276 23.15 20.91 -1.79
CA TYR A 276 23.67 21.92 -0.88
C TYR A 276 23.59 21.39 0.56
N GLY A 277 24.66 20.72 0.97
CA GLY A 277 24.72 19.95 2.20
C GLY A 277 24.30 20.71 3.46
N TRP A 278 23.37 20.09 4.19
CA TRP A 278 23.25 20.04 5.65
C TRP A 278 22.62 18.69 6.00
N GLN A 279 23.20 17.98 6.97
CA GLN A 279 22.75 16.66 7.45
C GLN A 279 21.73 16.86 8.59
N GLU A 280 20.50 16.39 8.41
CA GLU A 280 19.64 15.97 9.52
C GLU A 280 19.25 14.51 9.29
N ILE A 281 19.62 13.67 10.25
CA ILE A 281 19.41 12.22 10.25
C ILE A 281 18.04 11.98 10.89
N VAL A 282 17.04 11.62 10.10
CA VAL A 282 15.80 11.02 10.62
C VAL A 282 15.95 9.51 10.53
N GLU A 283 16.36 8.90 11.63
CA GLU A 283 16.49 7.45 11.78
C GLU A 283 15.09 6.86 11.96
N ILE A 284 14.53 6.25 10.91
CA ILE A 284 13.21 5.60 10.96
C ILE A 284 13.42 4.08 11.07
N THR A 285 13.40 3.57 12.30
CA THR A 285 13.34 2.13 12.56
C THR A 285 11.89 1.64 12.33
N VAL A 286 11.58 1.16 11.13
CA VAL A 286 10.24 0.64 10.81
C VAL A 286 10.21 -0.88 11.00
N GLY A 287 9.76 -1.32 12.17
CA GLY A 287 8.87 -2.48 12.19
C GLY A 287 7.54 -2.04 11.57
N LEU A 288 7.01 -2.80 10.62
CA LEU A 288 5.76 -2.60 9.87
C LEU A 288 4.92 -1.32 10.12
N LEU A 289 4.84 -0.53 9.05
CA LEU A 289 3.78 0.41 8.65
C LEU A 289 3.77 1.85 9.19
N ILE A 290 4.90 2.56 9.02
CA ILE A 290 4.93 3.96 8.56
C ILE A 290 6.13 4.06 7.61
N ILE A 291 5.91 4.02 6.30
CA ILE A 291 6.97 4.34 5.32
C ILE A 291 6.68 5.75 4.81
N LEU A 292 7.41 6.71 5.37
CA LEU A 292 7.63 8.02 4.76
C LEU A 292 8.60 7.81 3.60
N LEU A 293 8.30 8.37 2.43
CA LEU A 293 9.31 8.75 1.45
C LEU A 293 8.73 9.69 0.39
N THR A 294 9.43 10.80 0.19
CA THR A 294 9.25 11.77 -0.88
C THR A 294 9.89 11.27 -2.18
N GLN A 295 9.17 11.35 -3.31
CA GLN A 295 9.82 11.54 -4.60
C GLN A 295 9.13 12.67 -5.35
N LYS A 296 9.92 13.70 -5.65
CA LYS A 296 9.55 14.89 -6.41
C LYS A 296 9.44 14.54 -7.89
N SER A 297 8.43 13.76 -8.28
CA SER A 297 8.04 13.59 -9.69
C SER A 297 6.58 13.19 -9.78
N ARG A 298 5.88 13.76 -10.76
CA ARG A 298 4.43 13.70 -10.94
C ARG A 298 3.93 12.25 -11.07
N GLY A 299 3.25 11.76 -10.03
CA GLY A 299 2.55 10.47 -9.98
C GLY A 299 2.59 9.95 -8.54
N LEU A 300 1.43 9.73 -7.90
CA LEU A 300 1.31 9.50 -6.44
C LEU A 300 0.09 8.61 -6.14
N LEU A 301 0.20 7.28 -5.87
CA LEU A 301 -0.96 6.43 -5.43
C LEU A 301 -0.68 5.12 -4.61
N CYS A 302 -1.38 5.05 -3.45
CA CYS A 302 -1.64 4.07 -2.34
C CYS A 302 -0.52 3.31 -1.57
N PHE A 303 -0.83 3.00 -0.30
CA PHE A 303 -0.16 2.06 0.61
C PHE A 303 -0.51 0.61 0.27
N ILE A 304 0.49 -0.28 0.18
CA ILE A 304 0.31 -1.74 0.16
C ILE A 304 0.99 -2.31 1.40
N THR A 305 0.25 -3.01 2.26
CA THR A 305 0.91 -3.81 3.30
C THR A 305 1.15 -5.19 2.72
N ILE A 306 2.40 -5.50 2.43
CA ILE A 306 2.81 -6.84 2.00
C ILE A 306 2.77 -7.74 3.22
N GLN A 307 1.83 -8.68 3.25
CA GLN A 307 1.83 -9.75 4.24
C GLN A 307 2.74 -10.89 3.80
N GLU A 308 3.59 -11.36 4.70
CA GLU A 308 4.18 -12.69 4.62
C GLU A 308 3.19 -13.64 5.31
N LYS A 309 2.54 -14.53 4.54
CA LYS A 309 1.75 -15.62 5.15
C LYS A 309 2.71 -16.45 6.01
N ARG A 310 2.48 -16.51 7.32
CA ARG A 310 3.00 -17.61 8.15
C ARG A 310 2.12 -18.84 7.96
#